data_AF-A0A349QY33-F1
#
_entry.id   AF-A0A349QY33-F1
#
_cell.length_a   1.000
_cell.length_b   1.000
_cell.length_c   1.000
_cell.angle_alpha   90.00
_cell.angle_beta   90.00
_cell.angle_gamma   90.00
#
_symmetry.space_group_name_H-M   'P 1'
#
loop_
_entity.id
_entity.type
_entity.pdbx_description
1 polymer ?
#
loop_
_entity_poly.entity_id
_entity_poly.type
_entity_poly.pdbx_seq_one_letter_code
_entity_poly.pdbx_strand_id
1 'polypeptide(L)' 'AAQRLGNATDIRKVVYEQAPKLTYGDLNTFHKKEMSQKPYVYCIVAKEESLKPEDLAKLGEVKKLDLKEIFGY' A
#
# COMPACT_ATOMS: atom_id res chain seq x y z
N ALA A 1 7.20 -21.70 9.98
CA ALA A 1 6.79 -20.59 9.10
C ALA A 1 8.01 -19.92 8.43
N ALA A 2 9.04 -19.51 9.18
CA ALA A 2 10.24 -18.86 8.61
C ALA A 2 11.06 -19.73 7.63
N GLN A 3 11.21 -21.03 7.87
CA GLN A 3 11.92 -21.95 6.95
C GLN A 3 11.22 -22.14 5.60
N ARG A 4 9.88 -22.00 5.54
CA ARG A 4 9.11 -22.09 4.28
C ARG A 4 9.34 -20.86 3.38
N LEU A 5 9.87 -19.78 3.93
CA LEU A 5 10.24 -18.56 3.21
C LEU A 5 11.74 -18.53 2.86
N GLY A 6 12.50 -19.61 3.12
CA GLY A 6 13.92 -19.71 2.78
C GLY A 6 14.87 -18.93 3.71
N ASN A 7 14.38 -18.40 4.84
CA ASN A 7 15.23 -17.65 5.76
C ASN A 7 16.03 -18.57 6.67
N ALA A 8 17.37 -18.51 6.56
CA ALA A 8 18.32 -19.24 7.40
C ALA A 8 18.45 -18.67 8.82
N THR A 9 17.92 -17.47 9.07
CA THR A 9 18.12 -16.71 10.31
C THR A 9 16.78 -16.28 10.93
N ASP A 10 16.71 -16.23 12.26
CA ASP A 10 15.52 -15.72 12.96
C ASP A 10 15.39 -14.21 12.76
N ILE A 11 14.45 -13.84 11.90
CA ILE A 11 14.10 -12.44 11.60
C ILE A 11 13.77 -11.61 12.84
N ARG A 12 13.26 -12.21 13.91
CA ARG A 12 12.87 -11.49 15.13
C ARG A 12 14.10 -10.98 15.88
N LYS A 13 15.17 -11.79 15.90
CA LYS A 13 16.45 -11.38 16.49
C LYS A 13 17.08 -10.22 15.72
N VAL A 14 17.07 -10.32 14.39
CA VAL A 14 17.58 -9.25 13.52
C VAL A 14 16.79 -7.95 13.73
N VAL A 15 15.46 -8.02 13.75
CA VAL A 15 14.62 -6.83 13.99
C VAL A 15 14.88 -6.23 15.37
N TYR A 16 14.99 -7.04 16.43
CA TYR A 16 15.27 -6.56 17.78
C TYR A 16 16.62 -5.84 17.89
N GLU A 17 17.66 -6.33 17.21
CA GLU A 17 18.99 -5.71 17.20
C GLU A 17 19.07 -4.45 16.34
N GLN A 18 18.23 -4.32 15.30
CA GLN A 18 18.26 -3.22 14.34
C GLN A 18 17.27 -2.09 14.68
N ALA A 19 16.11 -2.41 15.25
CA ALA A 19 15.09 -1.43 15.61
C ALA A 19 15.60 -0.25 16.45
N PRO A 20 16.43 -0.43 17.50
CA PRO A 20 16.94 0.69 18.29
C PRO A 20 18.04 1.50 17.57
N LYS A 21 18.59 1.00 16.46
CA LYS A 21 19.59 1.70 15.64
C LYS A 21 18.97 2.59 14.56
N LEU A 22 17.67 2.44 14.31
CA LEU A 22 16.96 3.25 13.33
C LEU A 22 16.90 4.70 13.78
N THR A 23 17.31 5.60 12.90
CA THR A 23 17.26 7.04 13.12
C THR A 23 16.08 7.67 12.38
N TYR A 24 15.74 8.90 12.76
CA TYR A 24 14.77 9.68 12.00
C TYR A 24 15.21 9.90 10.53
N GLY A 25 16.51 9.97 10.27
CA GLY A 25 17.06 10.07 8.91
C GLY A 25 16.74 8.84 8.05
N ASP A 26 16.80 7.65 8.65
CA ASP A 26 16.45 6.39 7.98
C ASP A 26 14.94 6.34 7.66
N LEU A 27 14.11 6.79 8.60
CA LEU A 27 12.66 6.91 8.38
C LEU A 27 12.31 7.89 7.26
N ASN A 28 12.94 9.07 7.25
CA ASN A 28 12.74 10.07 6.21
C ASN A 28 13.18 9.55 4.83
N THR A 29 14.31 8.82 4.77
CA THR A 29 14.80 8.20 3.54
C THR A 29 13.85 7.10 3.05
N PHE A 30 13.38 6.24 3.95
CA PHE A 30 12.39 5.21 3.63
C PHE A 30 11.08 5.83 3.14
N HIS A 31 10.55 6.83 3.84
CA HIS A 31 9.34 7.53 3.43
C HIS A 31 9.51 8.18 2.05
N LYS A 32 10.63 8.87 1.80
CA LYS A 32 10.91 9.47 0.49
C LYS A 32 11.00 8.44 -0.63
N LYS A 33 11.66 7.31 -0.38
CA LYS A 33 11.86 6.26 -1.38
C LYS A 33 10.59 5.46 -1.64
N GLU A 34 9.87 5.09 -0.59
CA GLU A 34 8.82 4.08 -0.68
C GLU A 34 7.39 4.63 -0.64
N MET A 35 7.18 5.84 -0.12
CA MET A 35 5.84 6.41 0.07
C MET A 35 5.65 7.77 -0.61
N SER A 36 6.65 8.63 -0.60
CA SER A 36 6.57 9.97 -1.16
C SER A 36 6.47 9.93 -2.68
N GLN A 37 5.65 10.80 -3.25
CA GLN A 37 5.53 11.05 -4.69
C GLN A 37 5.14 9.84 -5.57
N LYS A 38 4.73 8.71 -4.97
CA LYS A 38 4.18 7.61 -5.76
C LYS A 38 2.73 7.95 -6.16
N PRO A 39 2.32 7.67 -7.41
CA PRO A 39 0.92 7.83 -7.81
C PRO A 39 0.08 6.85 -6.99
N TYR A 40 -0.84 7.38 -6.18
CA TYR A 40 -1.77 6.58 -5.40
C TYR A 40 -3.07 6.41 -6.18
N VAL A 41 -3.52 5.16 -6.31
CA VAL A 41 -4.82 4.84 -6.87
C VAL A 41 -5.77 4.56 -5.72
N TYR A 42 -6.80 5.40 -5.59
CA TYR A 42 -7.88 5.15 -4.63
C TYR A 42 -8.86 4.15 -5.23
N CYS A 43 -9.02 3.01 -4.57
CA CYS A 43 -10.05 2.03 -4.92
C CYS A 43 -11.24 2.19 -3.97
N ILE A 44 -12.40 2.54 -4.52
CA ILE A 44 -13.62 2.78 -3.76
C ILE A 44 -14.60 1.66 -4.09
N VAL A 45 -14.99 0.89 -3.07
CA VAL A 45 -16.01 -0.16 -3.18
C VAL A 45 -17.24 0.31 -2.42
N ALA A 46 -18.27 0.74 -3.16
CA ALA A 46 -19.53 1.20 -2.60
C ALA A 46 -20.69 0.92 -3.55
N LYS A 47 -21.93 1.07 -3.06
CA LYS A 47 -23.12 1.07 -3.91
C LYS A 47 -23.11 2.32 -4.79
N GLU A 48 -23.27 2.13 -6.10
CA GLU A 48 -23.21 3.22 -7.10
C GLU A 48 -24.17 4.37 -6.78
N GLU A 49 -25.39 4.07 -6.34
CA GLU A 49 -26.41 5.05 -5.97
C GLU A 49 -26.02 5.95 -4.78
N SER A 50 -25.08 5.49 -3.95
CA SER A 50 -24.58 6.23 -2.77
C SER A 50 -23.34 7.06 -3.08
N LEU A 51 -22.78 6.96 -4.29
CA LEU A 51 -21.61 7.71 -4.71
C LEU A 51 -22.05 8.97 -5.47
N LYS A 52 -21.63 10.13 -4.98
CA LYS A 52 -21.82 11.40 -5.68
C LYS A 52 -20.66 11.57 -6.68
N PRO A 53 -20.90 11.59 -8.00
CA PRO A 53 -19.84 11.73 -9.00
C PRO A 53 -19.02 13.02 -8.82
N GLU A 54 -19.68 14.07 -8.34
CA GLU A 54 -19.10 15.39 -8.04
C GLU A 54 -17.99 15.33 -6.97
N ASP A 55 -18.13 14.46 -5.98
CA ASP A 55 -17.13 14.30 -4.92
C ASP A 55 -15.97 13.40 -5.36
N LEU A 56 -16.25 12.43 -6.23
CA LEU A 56 -15.22 11.58 -6.82
C LEU A 56 -14.34 12.35 -7.82
N ALA A 57 -14.92 13.28 -8.59
CA ALA A 57 -14.18 14.14 -9.52
C ALA A 57 -13.16 15.06 -8.82
N LYS A 58 -13.36 15.40 -7.55
CA LYS A 58 -12.39 16.17 -6.75
C LYS A 58 -11.14 15.36 -6.42
N LEU A 59 -11.24 14.02 -6.40
CA LEU A 59 -10.15 13.12 -6.04
C LEU A 59 -9.27 12.75 -7.24
N GLY A 60 -9.76 12.95 -8.47
CA GLY A 60 -9.02 12.72 -9.70
C GLY A 60 -9.89 12.12 -10.80
N GLU A 61 -9.24 11.60 -11.84
CA GLU A 61 -9.91 10.87 -12.91
C GLU A 61 -10.50 9.56 -12.37
N VAL A 62 -11.83 9.42 -12.48
CA VAL A 62 -12.56 8.27 -11.97
C VAL A 62 -12.72 7.25 -13.09
N LYS A 63 -12.10 6.08 -12.94
CA LYS A 63 -12.33 4.94 -13.83
C LYS A 63 -13.25 3.92 -13.15
N LYS A 64 -14.42 3.69 -13.74
CA LYS A 64 -15.31 2.58 -13.34
C LYS A 64 -14.73 1.28 -13.87
N LEU A 65 -14.56 0.29 -13.00
CA LEU A 65 -14.10 -1.05 -13.36
C LEU A 65 -15.30 -1.99 -13.43
N ASP A 66 -15.34 -2.84 -14.45
CA ASP A 66 -16.40 -3.84 -14.59
C ASP A 66 -16.05 -5.14 -13.86
N LEU A 67 -17.08 -5.89 -13.44
CA LEU A 67 -16.91 -7.18 -12.75
C LEU A 67 -16.03 -8.16 -13.54
N LYS A 68 -16.10 -8.12 -14.87
CA LYS A 68 -15.27 -8.95 -15.74
C LYS A 68 -13.78 -8.57 -15.67
N GLU A 69 -13.46 -7.29 -15.55
CA GLU A 69 -12.07 -6.82 -15.41
C GLU A 69 -11.49 -7.16 -14.03
N ILE A 70 -12.33 -7.12 -12.99
CA ILE A 70 -11.92 -7.40 -11.61
C ILE A 70 -11.77 -8.91 -11.36
N PHE A 71 -12.70 -9.72 -11.88
CA PHE A 71 -12.83 -11.14 -11.54
C PHE A 71 -12.56 -12.12 -12.70
N GLY A 72 -12.41 -11.66 -13.94
CA GLY A 72 -11.92 -12.47 -15.06
C GLY A 72 -12.91 -13.48 -15.68
N TYR A 73 -14.23 -13.23 -15.64
CA TYR A 73 -15.27 -14.11 -16.21
C TYR A 73 -15.48 -13.96 -17.73
#